data_AF-A0A0L6J8Y6-F1
#
_entry.id   AF-A0A0L6J8Y6-F1
#
_cell.length_a   1.000
_cell.length_b   1.000
_cell.length_c   1.000
_cell.angle_alpha   90.00
_cell.angle_beta   90.00
_cell.angle_gamma   90.00
#
_symmetry.space_group_name_H-M   'P 1'
#
loop_
_entity.id
_entity.type
_entity.pdbx_description
1 polymer ?
#
loop_
_entity_poly.entity_id
_entity_poly.type
_entity_poly.pdbx_seq_one_letter_code
_entity_poly.pdbx_strand_id
1 'polypeptide(L)'
;MIPRHLPVLDGWRGCAILLVLVGHFATSRGINLGRFGVELFFVLSGRLMAEILFVRAVPLTRFVVRRASRIYPALIGFVLAMSGLAIATGREGELPGYLAALTLTYNYYHLWFAEAPNVDHVWSLCVEEHSYILLGLIALLWRRFGFALLPVLAILAGLACLNGLVSTALGGSYTDVYWRSDVRGASILLGAAAYLKFGRSDPTRARPSWRPAVLLLLGLMLNVDAVPDPIKYSLGTASLAAAVATIPNAPDVLRRGLTSTPLVLFGAWSYSIYLWQQPFYVLHEAMGGRIAKALVLPAIALGIISLFLIERPIRRYLNRVFDRVAGRNRSEAKSYAMP
;
A
#
# COMPACT_ATOMS: atom_id res chain seq x y z
N MET A 1 23.73 4.57 9.96
CA MET A 1 22.97 5.61 9.21
C MET A 1 21.48 5.45 9.49
N ILE A 2 20.90 6.40 10.22
CA ILE A 2 19.45 6.60 10.47
C ILE A 2 18.82 7.10 9.15
N PRO A 3 17.54 6.79 8.80
CA PRO A 3 17.13 6.66 7.39
C PRO A 3 17.21 7.98 6.63
N ARG A 4 17.73 7.93 5.39
CA ARG A 4 17.37 8.92 4.37
C ARG A 4 15.89 8.73 4.09
N HIS A 5 15.05 9.43 4.84
CA HIS A 5 13.69 9.70 4.40
C HIS A 5 13.79 10.31 3.00
N LEU A 6 13.08 9.74 2.03
CA LEU A 6 13.11 10.17 0.64
C LEU A 6 11.78 10.88 0.34
N PRO A 7 11.73 12.23 0.41
CA PRO A 7 10.48 12.98 0.22
C PRO A 7 9.83 12.70 -1.14
N VAL A 8 10.62 12.33 -2.15
CA VAL A 8 10.13 11.97 -3.48
C VAL A 8 9.15 10.79 -3.43
N LEU A 9 9.32 9.84 -2.51
CA LEU A 9 8.43 8.69 -2.36
C LEU A 9 7.13 9.07 -1.67
N ASP A 10 7.18 10.01 -0.73
CA ASP A 10 5.97 10.57 -0.15
C ASP A 10 5.21 11.38 -1.20
N GLY A 11 5.91 12.13 -2.05
CA GLY A 11 5.33 12.76 -3.23
C GLY A 11 4.52 11.79 -4.11
N TRP A 12 5.10 10.63 -4.42
CA TRP A 12 4.43 9.58 -5.17
C TRP A 12 3.22 9.00 -4.42
N ARG A 13 3.31 8.80 -3.11
CA ARG A 13 2.16 8.40 -2.28
C ARG A 13 1.07 9.48 -2.31
N GLY A 14 1.46 10.75 -2.35
CA GLY A 14 0.58 11.90 -2.52
C GLY A 14 -0.16 11.86 -3.86
N CYS A 15 0.56 11.63 -4.96
CA CYS A 15 -0.07 11.40 -6.27
C CYS A 15 -1.04 10.21 -6.22
N ALA A 16 -0.62 9.08 -5.65
CA ALA A 16 -1.44 7.87 -5.57
C ALA A 16 -2.76 8.10 -4.82
N ILE A 17 -2.75 8.77 -3.65
CA ILE A 17 -4.01 9.05 -2.92
C ILE A 17 -4.89 10.03 -3.68
N LEU A 18 -4.32 11.04 -4.34
CA LEU A 18 -5.10 11.97 -5.15
C LEU A 18 -5.78 11.27 -6.33
N LEU A 19 -5.09 10.32 -6.99
CA LEU A 19 -5.68 9.51 -8.05
C LEU A 19 -6.79 8.60 -7.53
N VAL A 20 -6.65 8.04 -6.32
CA VAL A 20 -7.75 7.30 -5.66
C VAL A 20 -8.97 8.18 -5.43
N LEU A 21 -8.77 9.38 -4.88
CA LEU A 21 -9.86 10.32 -4.64
C LEU A 21 -10.54 10.77 -5.95
N VAL A 22 -9.77 11.03 -7.01
CA VAL A 22 -10.34 11.33 -8.33
C VAL A 22 -11.11 10.13 -8.88
N GLY A 23 -10.59 8.91 -8.71
CA GLY A 23 -11.27 7.70 -9.16
C GLY A 23 -12.60 7.41 -8.46
N HIS A 24 -12.77 7.88 -7.21
CA HIS A 24 -13.99 7.68 -6.42
C HIS A 24 -14.98 8.85 -6.52
N PHE A 25 -14.49 10.08 -6.62
CA PHE A 25 -15.34 11.29 -6.54
C PHE A 25 -15.38 12.11 -7.83
N ALA A 26 -14.78 11.63 -8.92
CA ALA A 26 -14.85 12.29 -10.20
C ALA A 26 -14.99 11.28 -11.33
N THR A 27 -15.64 11.70 -12.41
CA THR A 27 -15.71 10.90 -13.63
C THR A 27 -14.35 10.92 -14.31
N SER A 28 -13.70 9.75 -14.39
CA SER A 28 -12.54 9.53 -15.24
C SER A 28 -12.99 8.79 -16.50
N ARG A 29 -12.46 9.19 -17.66
CA ARG A 29 -12.74 8.55 -18.95
C ARG A 29 -11.46 7.92 -19.49
N GLY A 30 -11.53 6.67 -19.93
CA GLY A 30 -10.44 5.97 -20.59
C GLY A 30 -9.36 5.42 -19.66
N ILE A 31 -9.42 5.70 -18.36
CA ILE A 31 -8.57 5.07 -17.34
C ILE A 31 -9.26 5.10 -15.98
N ASN A 32 -9.26 3.96 -15.29
CA ASN A 32 -9.67 3.91 -13.89
C ASN A 32 -8.55 4.42 -12.95
N LEU A 33 -8.60 5.72 -12.62
CA LEU A 33 -7.60 6.37 -11.76
C LEU A 33 -7.57 5.82 -10.33
N GLY A 34 -8.69 5.28 -9.83
CA GLY A 34 -8.78 4.64 -8.52
C GLY A 34 -7.90 3.40 -8.44
N ARG A 35 -8.11 2.47 -9.38
CA ARG A 35 -7.31 1.25 -9.51
C ARG A 35 -5.84 1.55 -9.78
N PHE A 36 -5.55 2.55 -10.62
CA PHE A 36 -4.17 2.97 -10.90
C PHE A 36 -3.48 3.57 -9.67
N GLY A 37 -4.19 4.38 -8.87
CA GLY A 37 -3.67 4.90 -7.60
C GLY A 37 -3.32 3.80 -6.60
N VAL A 38 -4.19 2.78 -6.46
CA VAL A 38 -3.91 1.59 -5.63
C VAL A 38 -2.70 0.81 -6.17
N GLU A 39 -2.57 0.69 -7.48
CA GLU A 39 -1.42 0.03 -8.10
C GLU A 39 -0.10 0.72 -7.77
N LEU A 40 -0.07 2.06 -7.80
CA LEU A 40 1.07 2.85 -7.36
C LEU A 40 1.42 2.58 -5.89
N PHE A 41 0.40 2.49 -5.01
CA PHE A 41 0.64 2.14 -3.61
C PHE A 41 1.31 0.78 -3.45
N PHE A 42 0.84 -0.25 -4.16
CA PHE A 42 1.43 -1.59 -4.07
C PHE A 42 2.89 -1.62 -4.51
N VAL A 43 3.19 -0.99 -5.65
CA VAL A 43 4.56 -0.92 -6.15
C VAL A 43 5.48 -0.15 -5.18
N LEU A 44 5.02 0.98 -4.65
CA LEU A 44 5.76 1.78 -3.64
C LEU A 44 6.00 0.97 -2.36
N SER A 45 4.99 0.21 -1.94
CA SER A 45 5.05 -0.68 -0.78
C SER A 45 6.09 -1.78 -0.98
N GLY A 46 6.14 -2.42 -2.15
CA GLY A 46 7.18 -3.37 -2.53
C GLY A 46 8.60 -2.79 -2.44
N ARG A 47 8.81 -1.61 -3.04
CA ARG A 47 10.09 -0.88 -2.99
C ARG A 47 10.53 -0.61 -1.55
N LEU A 48 9.62 -0.09 -0.72
CA LEU A 48 9.89 0.25 0.68
C LEU A 48 10.19 -1.01 1.51
N MET A 49 9.43 -2.09 1.30
CA MET A 49 9.65 -3.34 2.03
C MET A 49 10.97 -3.98 1.67
N ALA A 50 11.34 -3.95 0.40
CA ALA A 50 12.64 -4.46 -0.01
C ALA A 50 13.80 -3.69 0.63
N GLU A 51 13.68 -2.36 0.75
CA GLU A 51 14.66 -1.56 1.49
C GLU A 51 14.74 -1.96 2.96
N ILE A 52 13.60 -2.09 3.64
CA ILE A 52 13.55 -2.39 5.08
C ILE A 52 14.06 -3.81 5.38
N LEU A 53 13.59 -4.80 4.63
CA LEU A 53 13.80 -6.22 4.92
C LEU A 53 15.10 -6.77 4.35
N PHE A 54 15.50 -6.37 3.14
CA PHE A 54 16.62 -6.98 2.43
C PHE A 54 17.87 -6.09 2.37
N VAL A 55 17.72 -4.77 2.37
CA VAL A 55 18.88 -3.85 2.35
C VAL A 55 19.28 -3.45 3.75
N ARG A 56 18.34 -2.94 4.54
CA ARG A 56 18.58 -2.52 5.92
C ARG A 56 18.55 -3.68 6.91
N ALA A 57 18.11 -4.85 6.47
CA ALA A 57 18.02 -6.08 7.25
C ALA A 57 17.39 -5.86 8.64
N VAL A 58 16.31 -5.08 8.72
CA VAL A 58 15.66 -4.77 10.01
C VAL A 58 15.19 -6.07 10.68
N PRO A 59 15.38 -6.23 12.01
CA PRO A 59 14.88 -7.39 12.75
C PRO A 59 13.37 -7.54 12.57
N LEU A 60 12.89 -8.77 12.34
CA LEU A 60 11.48 -9.02 12.00
C LEU A 60 10.52 -8.62 13.12
N THR A 61 10.89 -8.81 14.38
CA THR A 61 10.10 -8.33 15.52
C THR A 61 9.90 -6.81 15.46
N ARG A 62 10.97 -6.06 15.17
CA ARG A 62 10.89 -4.59 15.03
C ARG A 62 10.06 -4.21 13.81
N PHE A 63 10.17 -4.95 12.71
CA PHE A 63 9.38 -4.74 11.51
C PHE A 63 7.87 -4.89 11.80
N VAL A 64 7.46 -6.02 12.38
CA VAL A 64 6.06 -6.32 12.70
C VAL A 64 5.48 -5.30 13.67
N VAL A 65 6.18 -4.96 14.75
CA VAL A 65 5.68 -3.98 15.73
C VAL A 65 5.51 -2.59 15.12
N ARG A 66 6.47 -2.14 14.30
CA ARG A 66 6.38 -0.81 13.65
C ARG A 66 5.29 -0.77 12.58
N ARG A 67 4.99 -1.91 11.94
CA ARG A 67 3.89 -2.07 11.00
C ARG A 67 2.55 -2.03 11.74
N ALA A 68 2.39 -2.86 12.76
CA ALA A 68 1.18 -2.93 13.56
C ALA A 68 0.85 -1.59 14.21
N SER A 69 1.84 -0.89 14.79
CA SER A 69 1.64 0.43 15.39
C SER A 69 1.30 1.54 14.39
N ARG A 70 1.52 1.31 13.09
CA ARG A 70 1.12 2.23 12.02
C ARG A 70 -0.31 1.99 11.55
N ILE A 71 -0.74 0.73 11.46
CA ILE A 71 -1.99 0.34 10.78
C ILE A 71 -3.14 0.24 11.76
N TYR A 72 -3.00 -0.60 12.79
CA TYR A 72 -4.10 -0.96 13.70
C TYR A 72 -4.76 0.22 14.40
N PRO A 73 -4.04 1.27 14.87
CA PRO A 73 -4.70 2.38 15.56
C PRO A 73 -5.81 3.06 14.74
N ALA A 74 -5.52 3.37 13.47
CA ALA A 74 -6.51 3.99 12.60
C ALA A 74 -7.58 2.97 12.16
N LEU A 75 -7.18 1.73 11.86
CA LEU A 75 -8.10 0.67 11.42
C LEU A 75 -9.14 0.35 12.50
N ILE A 76 -8.71 0.21 13.76
CA ILE A 76 -9.62 -0.03 14.89
C ILE A 76 -10.56 1.16 15.08
N GLY A 77 -10.04 2.40 15.08
CA GLY A 77 -10.88 3.59 15.21
C GLY A 77 -11.92 3.71 14.10
N PHE A 78 -11.53 3.40 12.87
CA PHE A 78 -12.43 3.38 11.72
C PHE A 78 -13.49 2.28 11.83
N VAL A 79 -13.10 1.04 12.12
CA VAL A 79 -14.04 -0.08 12.26
C VAL A 79 -15.03 0.19 13.40
N LEU A 80 -14.57 0.70 14.55
CA LEU A 80 -15.49 1.06 15.64
C LEU A 80 -16.51 2.12 15.21
N ALA A 81 -16.08 3.14 14.46
CA ALA A 81 -16.99 4.14 13.93
C ALA A 81 -18.00 3.57 12.93
N MET A 82 -17.56 2.69 12.02
CA MET A 82 -18.44 2.04 11.05
C MET A 82 -19.40 1.04 11.71
N SER A 83 -18.95 0.27 12.71
CA SER A 83 -19.83 -0.59 13.52
C SER A 83 -20.91 0.22 14.24
N GLY A 84 -20.54 1.36 14.84
CA GLY A 84 -21.50 2.26 15.48
C GLY A 84 -22.53 2.81 14.49
N LEU A 85 -22.08 3.22 13.30
CA LEU A 85 -22.97 3.68 12.23
C LEU A 85 -23.89 2.58 11.73
N ALA A 86 -23.39 1.35 11.55
CA ALA A 86 -24.18 0.21 11.10
C ALA A 86 -25.29 -0.12 12.10
N ILE A 87 -24.98 -0.17 13.40
CA ILE A 87 -25.98 -0.37 14.45
C ILE A 87 -27.01 0.77 14.45
N ALA A 88 -26.56 2.02 14.36
CA ALA A 88 -27.46 3.19 14.37
C ALA A 88 -28.39 3.25 13.14
N THR A 89 -28.04 2.57 12.05
CA THR A 89 -28.79 2.58 10.79
C THR A 89 -29.47 1.24 10.48
N GLY A 90 -29.44 0.27 11.41
CA GLY A 90 -30.05 -1.05 11.22
C GLY A 90 -29.36 -1.92 10.15
N ARG A 91 -28.05 -1.74 9.97
CA ARG A 91 -27.20 -2.49 9.02
C ARG A 91 -26.29 -3.48 9.73
N GLU A 92 -26.75 -4.11 10.82
CA GLU A 92 -25.92 -5.02 11.63
C GLU A 92 -25.40 -6.24 10.84
N GLY A 93 -26.04 -6.58 9.71
CA GLY A 93 -25.57 -7.61 8.78
C GLY A 93 -24.16 -7.36 8.22
N GLU A 94 -23.64 -6.14 8.26
CA GLU A 94 -22.27 -5.80 7.82
C GLU A 94 -21.19 -6.08 8.88
N LEU A 95 -21.56 -6.32 10.14
CA LEU A 95 -20.62 -6.50 11.25
C LEU A 95 -19.58 -7.62 11.02
N PRO A 96 -19.92 -8.79 10.42
CA PRO A 96 -18.92 -9.81 10.13
C PRO A 96 -17.86 -9.32 9.12
N GLY A 97 -18.24 -8.48 8.16
CA GLY A 97 -17.28 -7.83 7.25
C GLY A 97 -16.34 -6.88 7.98
N TYR A 98 -16.82 -6.17 8.99
CA TYR A 98 -15.99 -5.28 9.80
C TYR A 98 -15.01 -6.06 10.69
N LEU A 99 -15.42 -7.23 11.20
CA LEU A 99 -14.50 -8.16 11.86
C LEU A 99 -13.44 -8.68 10.88
N ALA A 100 -13.83 -9.04 9.66
CA ALA A 100 -12.90 -9.45 8.61
C ALA A 100 -11.91 -8.34 8.23
N ALA A 101 -12.31 -7.07 8.30
CA ALA A 101 -11.42 -5.92 8.12
C ALA A 101 -10.38 -5.84 9.24
N LEU A 102 -10.76 -6.05 10.52
CA LEU A 102 -9.84 -6.05 11.66
C LEU A 102 -8.82 -7.21 11.61
N THR A 103 -9.25 -8.38 11.14
CA THR A 103 -8.37 -9.54 10.94
C THR A 103 -7.57 -9.48 9.64
N LEU A 104 -7.77 -8.43 8.83
CA LEU A 104 -7.12 -8.22 7.53
C LEU A 104 -7.41 -9.37 6.53
N THR A 105 -8.58 -9.97 6.64
CA THR A 105 -9.06 -11.05 5.77
C THR A 105 -10.27 -10.62 4.92
N TYR A 106 -10.59 -9.33 4.91
CA TYR A 106 -11.76 -8.78 4.22
C TYR A 106 -11.81 -9.14 2.74
N ASN A 107 -10.66 -9.15 2.05
CA ASN A 107 -10.61 -9.48 0.63
C ASN A 107 -11.18 -10.89 0.33
N TYR A 108 -10.90 -11.88 1.18
CA TYR A 108 -11.45 -13.24 1.03
C TYR A 108 -12.85 -13.37 1.62
N TYR A 109 -13.18 -12.58 2.65
CA TYR A 109 -14.55 -12.48 3.15
C TYR A 109 -15.52 -11.99 2.05
N HIS A 110 -15.15 -10.91 1.35
CA HIS A 110 -15.91 -10.36 0.22
C HIS A 110 -16.10 -11.39 -0.89
N LEU A 111 -15.05 -12.14 -1.24
CA LEU A 111 -15.08 -13.13 -2.33
C LEU A 111 -16.00 -14.33 -2.07
N TRP A 112 -16.14 -14.76 -0.81
CA TRP A 112 -16.77 -16.04 -0.49
C TRP A 112 -18.02 -15.95 0.38
N PHE A 113 -18.26 -14.82 1.03
CA PHE A 113 -19.32 -14.67 2.01
C PHE A 113 -20.28 -13.54 1.67
N ALA A 114 -19.87 -12.29 1.87
CA ALA A 114 -20.75 -11.14 1.68
C ALA A 114 -19.97 -9.83 1.51
N GLU A 115 -20.64 -8.84 0.93
CA GLU A 115 -20.12 -7.48 0.79
C GLU A 115 -20.40 -6.65 2.05
N ALA A 116 -19.48 -5.75 2.38
CA ALA A 116 -19.64 -4.71 3.39
C ALA A 116 -19.12 -3.38 2.80
N PRO A 117 -19.96 -2.63 2.05
CA PRO A 117 -19.53 -1.50 1.22
C PRO A 117 -18.70 -0.44 1.94
N ASN A 118 -19.01 -0.18 3.22
CA ASN A 118 -18.31 0.81 4.05
C ASN A 118 -16.86 0.44 4.36
N VAL A 119 -16.49 -0.84 4.23
CA VAL A 119 -15.11 -1.32 4.43
C VAL A 119 -14.52 -1.94 3.16
N ASP A 120 -15.19 -1.85 2.01
CA ASP A 120 -14.79 -2.57 0.79
C ASP A 120 -13.33 -2.35 0.41
N HIS A 121 -12.92 -1.09 0.34
CA HIS A 121 -11.55 -0.66 0.04
C HIS A 121 -10.44 -1.26 0.94
N VAL A 122 -10.78 -1.86 2.09
CA VAL A 122 -9.83 -2.56 2.97
C VAL A 122 -9.27 -3.81 2.30
N TRP A 123 -9.88 -4.32 1.21
CA TRP A 123 -9.33 -5.42 0.41
C TRP A 123 -7.85 -5.17 0.04
N SER A 124 -7.49 -3.93 -0.32
CA SER A 124 -6.13 -3.59 -0.74
C SER A 124 -5.16 -3.61 0.43
N LEU A 125 -5.62 -3.20 1.62
CA LEU A 125 -4.85 -3.31 2.86
C LEU A 125 -4.59 -4.78 3.23
N CYS A 126 -5.56 -5.66 3.01
CA CYS A 126 -5.40 -7.10 3.23
C CYS A 126 -4.31 -7.67 2.29
N VAL A 127 -4.38 -7.36 0.99
CA VAL A 127 -3.36 -7.75 0.01
C VAL A 127 -1.97 -7.26 0.42
N GLU A 128 -1.91 -6.01 0.90
CA GLU A 128 -0.66 -5.42 1.37
C GLU A 128 -0.10 -6.20 2.57
N GLU A 129 -0.89 -6.42 3.63
CA GLU A 129 -0.43 -7.16 4.83
C GLU A 129 -0.05 -8.61 4.54
N HIS A 130 -0.82 -9.33 3.71
CA HIS A 130 -0.48 -10.70 3.30
C HIS A 130 0.87 -10.75 2.55
N SER A 131 1.08 -9.81 1.63
CA SER A 131 2.35 -9.72 0.89
C SER A 131 3.52 -9.39 1.79
N TYR A 132 3.28 -8.70 2.90
CA TYR A 132 4.31 -8.30 3.84
C TYR A 132 4.71 -9.43 4.78
N ILE A 133 3.74 -10.24 5.20
CA ILE A 133 4.00 -11.51 5.88
C ILE A 133 4.85 -12.40 4.97
N LEU A 134 4.48 -12.52 3.69
CA LEU A 134 5.25 -13.26 2.70
C LEU A 134 6.69 -12.72 2.56
N LEU A 135 6.87 -11.42 2.37
CA LEU A 135 8.21 -10.81 2.27
C LEU A 135 9.02 -10.96 3.57
N GLY A 136 8.38 -10.90 4.74
CA GLY A 136 9.00 -11.15 6.03
C GLY A 136 9.49 -12.60 6.16
N LEU A 137 8.70 -13.57 5.71
CA LEU A 137 9.07 -14.99 5.64
C LEU A 137 10.23 -15.20 4.66
N ILE A 138 10.16 -14.61 3.46
CA ILE A 138 11.26 -14.65 2.49
C ILE A 138 12.53 -14.08 3.10
N ALA A 139 12.44 -12.96 3.84
CA ALA A 139 13.59 -12.37 4.53
C ALA A 139 14.16 -13.29 5.62
N LEU A 140 13.31 -13.98 6.38
CA LEU A 140 13.74 -14.97 7.37
C LEU A 140 14.54 -16.10 6.71
N LEU A 141 13.95 -16.72 5.68
CA LEU A 141 14.55 -17.85 4.97
C LEU A 141 15.82 -17.43 4.23
N TRP A 142 15.81 -16.25 3.60
CA TRP A 142 16.97 -15.71 2.90
C TRP A 142 18.15 -15.49 3.85
N ARG A 143 17.91 -14.93 5.04
CA ARG A 143 18.96 -14.74 6.06
C ARG A 143 19.49 -16.07 6.61
N ARG A 144 18.67 -17.13 6.62
CA ARG A 144 19.03 -18.46 7.12
C ARG A 144 19.79 -19.30 6.09
N PHE A 145 19.41 -19.22 4.82
CA PHE A 145 19.83 -20.13 3.76
C PHE A 145 20.61 -19.46 2.62
N GLY A 146 20.59 -18.13 2.50
CA GLY A 146 21.46 -17.39 1.58
C GLY A 146 21.12 -17.52 0.09
N PHE A 147 19.89 -17.88 -0.30
CA PHE A 147 19.51 -18.05 -1.70
C PHE A 147 19.53 -16.75 -2.53
N ALA A 148 19.54 -16.89 -3.85
CA ALA A 148 19.44 -15.76 -4.78
C ALA A 148 18.03 -15.13 -4.71
N LEU A 149 17.93 -14.00 -4.00
CA LEU A 149 16.65 -13.35 -3.68
C LEU A 149 15.89 -12.85 -4.93
N LEU A 150 16.59 -12.28 -5.91
CA LEU A 150 15.95 -11.68 -7.08
C LEU A 150 15.19 -12.71 -7.94
N PRO A 151 15.77 -13.88 -8.30
CA PRO A 151 15.03 -14.96 -8.94
C PRO A 151 13.79 -15.41 -8.17
N VAL A 152 13.89 -15.56 -6.83
CA VAL A 152 12.74 -15.96 -6.00
C VAL A 152 11.60 -14.96 -6.10
N LEU A 153 11.88 -13.67 -5.95
CA LEU A 153 10.86 -12.63 -6.07
C LEU A 153 10.26 -12.57 -7.49
N ALA A 154 11.09 -12.72 -8.52
CA ALA A 154 10.64 -12.71 -9.91
C ALA A 154 9.76 -13.92 -10.26
N ILE A 155 10.12 -15.12 -9.78
CA ILE A 155 9.33 -16.34 -9.98
C ILE A 155 7.98 -16.22 -9.27
N LEU A 156 7.96 -15.80 -8.00
CA LEU A 156 6.71 -15.65 -7.26
C LEU A 156 5.79 -14.59 -7.89
N ALA A 157 6.36 -13.46 -8.34
CA ALA A 157 5.61 -12.45 -9.08
C ALA A 157 5.06 -13.01 -10.40
N GLY A 158 5.88 -13.76 -11.15
CA GLY A 158 5.47 -14.40 -12.40
C GLY A 158 4.34 -15.41 -12.22
N LEU A 159 4.41 -16.23 -11.16
CA LEU A 159 3.35 -17.18 -10.82
C LEU A 159 2.05 -16.46 -10.44
N ALA A 160 2.12 -15.37 -9.67
CA ALA A 160 0.96 -14.57 -9.32
C ALA A 160 0.33 -13.88 -10.55
N CYS A 161 1.14 -13.35 -11.46
CA CYS A 161 0.67 -12.82 -12.75
C CYS A 161 0.02 -13.91 -13.62
N LEU A 162 0.62 -15.10 -13.70
CA LEU A 162 0.10 -16.24 -14.44
C LEU A 162 -1.25 -16.70 -13.86
N ASN A 163 -1.37 -16.78 -12.54
CA ASN A 163 -2.62 -17.10 -11.85
C ASN A 163 -3.72 -16.08 -12.18
N GLY A 164 -3.39 -14.78 -12.23
CA GLY A 164 -4.31 -13.74 -12.66
C GLY A 164 -4.74 -13.88 -14.13
N LEU A 165 -3.78 -14.16 -15.03
CA LEU A 165 -4.05 -14.41 -16.44
C LEU A 165 -4.99 -15.62 -16.62
N VAL A 166 -4.68 -16.74 -16.00
CA VAL A 166 -5.47 -17.97 -16.08
C VAL A 166 -6.87 -17.73 -15.50
N SER A 167 -6.97 -17.11 -14.31
CA SER A 167 -8.27 -16.84 -13.69
C SER A 167 -9.14 -15.90 -14.54
N THR A 168 -8.53 -14.91 -15.21
CA THR A 168 -9.24 -14.04 -16.16
C THR A 168 -9.68 -14.81 -17.41
N ALA A 169 -8.81 -15.67 -17.96
CA ALA A 169 -9.11 -16.50 -19.12
C ALA A 169 -10.24 -17.52 -18.84
N LEU A 170 -10.39 -17.94 -17.58
CA LEU A 170 -11.49 -18.78 -17.11
C LEU A 170 -12.79 -18.00 -16.85
N GLY A 171 -12.84 -16.69 -17.14
CA GLY A 171 -14.04 -15.87 -17.04
C GLY A 171 -14.24 -15.16 -15.70
N GLY A 172 -13.23 -15.16 -14.81
CA GLY A 172 -13.30 -14.42 -13.55
C GLY A 172 -13.39 -12.91 -13.76
N SER A 173 -14.24 -12.23 -12.98
CA SER A 173 -14.35 -10.78 -13.03
C SER A 173 -13.13 -10.09 -12.38
N TYR A 174 -13.02 -8.76 -12.54
CA TYR A 174 -11.94 -7.99 -11.93
C TYR A 174 -11.83 -8.22 -10.42
N THR A 175 -12.95 -8.22 -9.70
CA THR A 175 -12.99 -8.42 -8.24
C THR A 175 -12.57 -9.84 -7.89
N ASP A 176 -13.11 -10.85 -8.59
CA ASP A 176 -12.82 -12.27 -8.35
C ASP A 176 -11.33 -12.61 -8.51
N VAL A 177 -10.68 -11.94 -9.47
CA VAL A 177 -9.29 -12.20 -9.82
C VAL A 177 -8.33 -11.31 -9.03
N TYR A 178 -8.54 -9.99 -9.01
CA TYR A 178 -7.52 -9.03 -8.58
C TYR A 178 -7.66 -8.54 -7.14
N TRP A 179 -8.69 -8.97 -6.40
CA TRP A 179 -8.75 -8.76 -4.94
C TRP A 179 -8.07 -9.90 -4.15
N ARG A 180 -7.71 -10.97 -4.85
CA ARG A 180 -6.96 -12.11 -4.29
C ARG A 180 -5.49 -11.74 -4.04
N SER A 181 -4.98 -12.10 -2.87
CA SER A 181 -3.60 -11.79 -2.48
C SER A 181 -2.57 -12.60 -3.27
N ASP A 182 -2.92 -13.84 -3.63
CA ASP A 182 -2.14 -14.75 -4.47
C ASP A 182 -2.08 -14.35 -5.96
N VAL A 183 -2.83 -13.32 -6.36
CA VAL A 183 -2.72 -12.68 -7.69
C VAL A 183 -2.11 -11.29 -7.53
N ARG A 184 -2.73 -10.44 -6.71
CA ARG A 184 -2.40 -9.02 -6.62
C ARG A 184 -1.08 -8.73 -5.91
N GLY A 185 -0.62 -9.66 -5.07
CA GLY A 185 0.69 -9.62 -4.43
C GLY A 185 1.85 -9.51 -5.44
N ALA A 186 1.64 -9.89 -6.71
CA ALA A 186 2.59 -9.66 -7.81
C ALA A 186 3.12 -8.22 -7.84
N SER A 187 2.24 -7.24 -7.61
CA SER A 187 2.58 -5.80 -7.68
C SER A 187 3.61 -5.38 -6.63
N ILE A 188 3.46 -5.92 -5.42
CA ILE A 188 4.39 -5.69 -4.30
C ILE A 188 5.70 -6.45 -4.56
N LEU A 189 5.63 -7.69 -5.04
CA LEU A 189 6.81 -8.50 -5.36
C LEU A 189 7.63 -7.89 -6.51
N LEU A 190 6.98 -7.38 -7.56
CA LEU A 190 7.62 -6.66 -8.67
C LEU A 190 8.25 -5.35 -8.19
N GLY A 191 7.57 -4.59 -7.33
CA GLY A 191 8.14 -3.39 -6.69
C GLY A 191 9.40 -3.71 -5.89
N ALA A 192 9.38 -4.81 -5.12
CA ALA A 192 10.53 -5.28 -4.36
C ALA A 192 11.70 -5.72 -5.27
N ALA A 193 11.42 -6.54 -6.29
CA ALA A 193 12.40 -7.03 -7.25
C ALA A 193 13.04 -5.89 -8.06
N ALA A 194 12.23 -4.95 -8.57
CA ALA A 194 12.70 -3.79 -9.31
C ALA A 194 13.61 -2.91 -8.45
N TYR A 195 13.27 -2.68 -7.18
CA TYR A 195 14.13 -1.93 -6.27
C TYR A 195 15.49 -2.60 -6.05
N LEU A 196 15.51 -3.92 -5.81
CA LEU A 196 16.75 -4.66 -5.60
C LEU A 196 17.64 -4.69 -6.85
N LYS A 197 17.03 -4.71 -8.04
CA LYS A 197 17.75 -4.72 -9.32
C LYS A 197 18.25 -3.34 -9.76
N PHE A 198 17.39 -2.31 -9.65
CA PHE A 198 17.64 -0.99 -10.28
C PHE A 198 17.76 0.16 -9.28
N GLY A 199 17.19 0.03 -8.09
CA GLY A 199 17.06 1.13 -7.11
C GLY A 199 18.22 1.28 -6.13
N ARG A 200 19.27 0.45 -6.24
CA ARG A 200 20.43 0.45 -5.34
C ARG A 200 21.55 1.39 -5.76
N SER A 201 21.44 2.06 -6.91
CA SER A 201 22.43 3.02 -7.38
C SER A 201 22.47 4.25 -6.49
N ASP A 202 23.67 4.78 -6.21
CA ASP A 202 23.83 6.06 -5.50
C ASP A 202 23.36 7.21 -6.41
N PRO A 203 22.26 7.90 -6.07
CA PRO A 203 21.72 8.97 -6.91
C PRO A 203 22.63 10.19 -6.99
N THR A 204 23.62 10.33 -6.09
CA THR A 204 24.61 11.43 -6.17
C THR A 204 25.69 11.17 -7.22
N ARG A 205 25.85 9.91 -7.64
CA ARG A 205 26.85 9.47 -8.64
C ARG A 205 26.21 9.14 -9.98
N ALA A 206 24.89 8.97 -10.03
CA ALA A 206 24.16 8.66 -11.25
C ALA A 206 23.91 9.93 -12.08
N ARG A 207 24.09 9.84 -13.41
CA ARG A 207 23.66 10.89 -14.32
C ARG A 207 22.11 10.95 -14.34
N PRO A 208 21.50 12.14 -14.25
CA PRO A 208 20.05 12.29 -14.37
C PRO A 208 19.53 11.66 -15.66
N SER A 209 18.39 10.97 -15.58
CA SER A 209 17.83 10.24 -16.71
C SER A 209 16.31 10.36 -16.75
N TRP A 210 15.74 10.54 -17.95
CA TRP A 210 14.29 10.55 -18.18
C TRP A 210 13.65 9.15 -18.16
N ARG A 211 14.44 8.08 -17.97
CA ARG A 211 13.93 6.70 -17.86
C ARG A 211 12.75 6.52 -16.89
N PRO A 212 12.75 7.08 -15.66
CA PRO A 212 11.62 6.91 -14.74
C PRO A 212 10.32 7.51 -15.29
N ALA A 213 10.40 8.63 -16.00
CA ALA A 213 9.24 9.27 -16.60
C ALA A 213 8.71 8.50 -17.82
N VAL A 214 9.60 7.98 -18.66
CA VAL A 214 9.21 7.13 -19.80
C VAL A 214 8.55 5.84 -19.31
N LEU A 215 9.10 5.20 -18.27
CA LEU A 215 8.53 4.00 -17.66
C LEU A 215 7.19 4.27 -16.96
N LEU A 216 7.06 5.42 -16.30
CA LEU A 216 5.79 5.86 -15.72
C LEU A 216 4.73 6.09 -16.82
N LEU A 217 5.09 6.78 -17.90
CA LEU A 217 4.19 7.01 -19.02
C LEU A 217 3.78 5.69 -19.68
N LEU A 218 4.71 4.77 -19.89
CA LEU A 218 4.41 3.43 -20.40
C LEU A 218 3.47 2.68 -19.46
N GLY A 219 3.73 2.70 -18.15
CA GLY A 219 2.85 2.09 -17.14
C GLY A 219 1.45 2.70 -17.14
N LEU A 220 1.34 4.02 -17.34
CA LEU A 220 0.07 4.72 -17.50
C LEU A 220 -0.67 4.30 -18.77
N MET A 221 0.01 4.27 -19.92
CA MET A 221 -0.57 3.85 -21.20
C MET A 221 -1.04 2.40 -21.17
N LEU A 222 -0.32 1.52 -20.45
CA LEU A 222 -0.72 0.13 -20.26
C LEU A 222 -1.88 -0.04 -19.25
N ASN A 223 -2.33 1.02 -18.58
CA ASN A 223 -3.45 0.97 -17.62
C ASN A 223 -4.73 1.63 -18.14
N VAL A 224 -4.75 2.10 -19.38
CA VAL A 224 -5.99 2.61 -19.99
C VAL A 224 -7.03 1.51 -20.14
N ASP A 225 -8.32 1.88 -20.14
CA ASP A 225 -9.44 0.93 -20.03
C ASP A 225 -9.44 -0.12 -21.15
N ALA A 226 -9.02 0.26 -22.36
CA ALA A 226 -8.93 -0.61 -23.53
C ALA A 226 -7.89 -1.74 -23.40
N VAL A 227 -6.94 -1.64 -22.47
CA VAL A 227 -5.92 -2.67 -22.24
C VAL A 227 -6.51 -3.78 -21.35
N PRO A 228 -6.34 -5.07 -21.70
CA PRO A 228 -6.77 -6.17 -20.84
C PRO A 228 -6.10 -6.16 -19.46
N ASP A 229 -6.87 -6.46 -18.41
CA ASP A 229 -6.39 -6.47 -17.02
C ASP A 229 -5.13 -7.34 -16.80
N PRO A 230 -4.97 -8.53 -17.42
CA PRO A 230 -3.72 -9.29 -17.32
C PRO A 230 -2.49 -8.53 -17.80
N ILE A 231 -2.61 -7.65 -18.80
CA ILE A 231 -1.52 -6.80 -19.28
C ILE A 231 -1.30 -5.63 -18.33
N LYS A 232 -2.38 -4.98 -17.86
CA LYS A 232 -2.32 -3.89 -16.87
C LYS A 232 -1.52 -4.30 -15.64
N TYR A 233 -1.84 -5.48 -15.11
CA TYR A 233 -1.34 -6.00 -13.84
C TYR A 233 -0.16 -6.96 -13.97
N SER A 234 0.50 -6.97 -15.13
CA SER A 234 1.79 -7.63 -15.35
C SER A 234 2.81 -6.64 -15.92
N LEU A 235 2.75 -6.36 -17.23
CA LEU A 235 3.68 -5.46 -17.93
C LEU A 235 3.50 -4.01 -17.48
N GLY A 236 2.26 -3.56 -17.26
CA GLY A 236 1.97 -2.24 -16.70
C GLY A 236 2.59 -2.07 -15.32
N THR A 237 2.29 -2.99 -14.42
CA THR A 237 2.89 -3.07 -13.07
C THR A 237 4.42 -3.13 -13.08
N ALA A 238 5.02 -3.96 -13.94
CA ALA A 238 6.48 -4.06 -14.05
C ALA A 238 7.11 -2.74 -14.50
N SER A 239 6.46 -2.02 -15.42
CA SER A 239 6.88 -0.69 -15.88
C SER A 239 6.81 0.34 -14.75
N LEU A 240 5.70 0.34 -13.99
CA LEU A 240 5.55 1.20 -12.80
C LEU A 240 6.59 0.86 -11.71
N ALA A 241 6.86 -0.42 -11.48
CA ALA A 241 7.88 -0.88 -10.54
C ALA A 241 9.28 -0.41 -10.89
N ALA A 242 9.66 -0.49 -12.17
CA ALA A 242 10.91 0.05 -12.65
C ALA A 242 10.96 1.58 -12.54
N ALA A 243 9.86 2.29 -12.84
CA ALA A 243 9.76 3.74 -12.68
C ALA A 243 9.99 4.18 -11.23
N VAL A 244 9.27 3.56 -10.28
CA VAL A 244 9.40 3.82 -8.84
C VAL A 244 10.79 3.47 -8.31
N ALA A 245 11.37 2.36 -8.76
CA ALA A 245 12.72 1.97 -8.35
C ALA A 245 13.80 2.96 -8.82
N THR A 246 13.61 3.57 -9.99
CA THR A 246 14.59 4.46 -10.62
C THR A 246 14.32 5.95 -10.40
N ILE A 247 13.25 6.32 -9.69
CA ILE A 247 12.90 7.73 -9.44
C ILE A 247 14.02 8.59 -8.81
N PRO A 248 14.94 8.08 -7.95
CA PRO A 248 16.03 8.89 -7.43
C PRO A 248 16.96 9.44 -8.52
N ASN A 249 17.00 8.79 -9.69
CA ASN A 249 17.81 9.16 -10.86
C ASN A 249 17.08 10.12 -11.82
N ALA A 250 15.87 10.55 -11.50
CA ALA A 250 15.11 11.47 -12.34
C ALA A 250 15.73 12.89 -12.37
N PRO A 251 15.49 13.69 -13.43
CA PRO A 251 15.90 15.09 -13.49
C PRO A 251 15.31 15.91 -12.34
N ASP A 252 16.02 16.97 -11.94
CA ASP A 252 15.63 17.83 -10.81
C ASP A 252 14.24 18.45 -10.95
N VAL A 253 13.77 18.71 -12.16
CA VAL A 253 12.42 19.23 -12.40
C VAL A 253 11.36 18.23 -11.89
N LEU A 254 11.51 16.95 -12.23
CA LEU A 254 10.57 15.91 -11.79
C LEU A 254 10.69 15.66 -10.28
N ARG A 255 11.93 15.62 -9.76
CA ARG A 255 12.16 15.45 -8.32
C ARG A 255 11.52 16.60 -7.53
N ARG A 256 11.73 17.86 -7.94
CA ARG A 256 11.16 19.04 -7.28
C ARG A 256 9.64 19.05 -7.28
N GLY A 257 9.01 18.66 -8.39
CA GLY A 257 7.55 18.54 -8.46
C GLY A 257 7.02 17.56 -7.41
N LEU A 258 7.63 16.37 -7.35
CA LEU A 258 7.25 15.31 -6.40
C LEU A 258 7.59 15.66 -4.95
N THR A 259 8.65 16.40 -4.70
CA THR A 259 9.01 16.87 -3.34
C THR A 259 8.31 18.17 -2.96
N SER A 260 7.29 18.61 -3.71
CA SER A 260 6.49 19.76 -3.31
C SER A 260 5.77 19.49 -1.99
N THR A 261 5.71 20.50 -1.11
CA THR A 261 5.11 20.37 0.22
C THR A 261 3.69 19.78 0.18
N PRO A 262 2.78 20.21 -0.74
CA PRO A 262 1.44 19.63 -0.80
C PRO A 262 1.46 18.11 -1.07
N LEU A 263 2.22 17.65 -2.06
CA LEU A 263 2.27 16.22 -2.40
C LEU A 263 2.89 15.39 -1.28
N VAL A 264 3.96 15.88 -0.65
CA VAL A 264 4.58 15.20 0.49
C VAL A 264 3.60 15.10 1.67
N LEU A 265 2.83 16.16 1.95
CA LEU A 265 1.80 16.14 2.99
C LEU A 265 0.69 15.14 2.69
N PHE A 266 0.14 15.15 1.46
CA PHE A 266 -0.83 14.14 1.04
C PHE A 266 -0.25 12.73 1.14
N GLY A 267 1.02 12.53 0.81
CA GLY A 267 1.71 11.25 0.98
C GLY A 267 1.82 10.80 2.43
N ALA A 268 2.07 11.74 3.34
CA ALA A 268 2.14 11.48 4.77
C ALA A 268 0.75 11.20 5.39
N TRP A 269 -0.31 11.79 4.84
CA TRP A 269 -1.70 11.60 5.27
C TRP A 269 -2.41 10.46 4.54
N SER A 270 -1.77 9.88 3.52
CA SER A 270 -2.40 9.02 2.53
C SER A 270 -3.17 7.86 3.14
N TYR A 271 -2.63 7.25 4.20
CA TYR A 271 -3.24 6.10 4.86
C TYR A 271 -4.57 6.47 5.53
N SER A 272 -4.57 7.54 6.32
CA SER A 272 -5.76 7.99 7.05
C SER A 272 -6.83 8.53 6.08
N ILE A 273 -6.43 9.25 5.02
CA ILE A 273 -7.35 9.68 3.96
C ILE A 273 -7.94 8.46 3.22
N TYR A 274 -7.11 7.48 2.86
CA TYR A 274 -7.55 6.28 2.17
C TYR A 274 -8.60 5.49 2.95
N LEU A 275 -8.45 5.42 4.28
CA LEU A 275 -9.37 4.72 5.16
C LEU A 275 -10.71 5.46 5.29
N TRP A 276 -10.64 6.77 5.55
CA TRP A 276 -11.84 7.56 5.86
C TRP A 276 -12.63 8.01 4.64
N GLN A 277 -12.08 7.94 3.42
CA GLN A 277 -12.81 8.35 2.22
C GLN A 277 -13.97 7.40 1.85
N GLN A 278 -13.89 6.13 2.24
CA GLN A 278 -14.85 5.11 1.79
C GLN A 278 -16.31 5.38 2.16
N PRO A 279 -16.69 5.67 3.42
CA PRO A 279 -18.09 5.94 3.75
C PRO A 279 -18.66 7.14 2.98
N PHE A 280 -17.83 8.13 2.65
CA PHE A 280 -18.23 9.26 1.82
C PHE A 280 -18.41 8.87 0.35
N TYR A 281 -17.59 7.95 -0.16
CA TYR A 281 -17.77 7.38 -1.49
C TYR A 281 -19.05 6.55 -1.57
N VAL A 282 -19.33 5.70 -0.58
CA VAL A 282 -20.59 4.93 -0.52
C VAL A 282 -21.80 5.88 -0.48
N LEU A 283 -21.73 6.95 0.32
CA LEU A 283 -22.78 7.97 0.38
C LEU A 283 -22.93 8.73 -0.96
N HIS A 284 -21.82 9.05 -1.62
CA HIS A 284 -21.83 9.64 -2.96
C HIS A 284 -22.61 8.78 -3.95
N GLU A 285 -22.29 7.49 -4.01
CA GLU A 285 -22.94 6.53 -4.91
C GLU A 285 -24.43 6.39 -4.60
N ALA A 286 -24.79 6.31 -3.31
CA ALA A 286 -26.19 6.25 -2.88
C ALA A 286 -27.00 7.50 -3.28
N MET A 287 -26.34 8.65 -3.48
CA MET A 287 -26.97 9.91 -3.93
C MET A 287 -26.86 10.15 -5.45
N GLY A 288 -26.49 9.12 -6.23
CA GLY A 288 -26.41 9.18 -7.68
C GLY A 288 -25.31 10.10 -8.20
N GLY A 289 -24.24 10.30 -7.43
CA GLY A 289 -23.06 11.09 -7.82
C GLY A 289 -23.24 12.59 -7.98
N ARG A 290 -24.37 13.14 -7.55
CA ARG A 290 -24.68 14.58 -7.68
C ARG A 290 -23.85 15.48 -6.76
N ILE A 291 -23.33 14.95 -5.66
CA ILE A 291 -22.70 15.72 -4.56
C ILE A 291 -21.17 15.51 -4.51
N ALA A 292 -20.60 14.96 -5.59
CA ALA A 292 -19.25 14.41 -5.62
C ALA A 292 -18.15 15.32 -5.05
N LYS A 293 -18.19 16.61 -5.42
CA LYS A 293 -17.19 17.59 -5.00
C LYS A 293 -17.32 18.00 -3.53
N ALA A 294 -18.53 17.96 -2.97
CA ALA A 294 -18.77 18.41 -1.60
C ALA A 294 -18.34 17.37 -0.57
N LEU A 295 -18.30 16.08 -0.91
CA LEU A 295 -17.95 14.99 0.02
C LEU A 295 -16.44 14.70 0.11
N VAL A 296 -15.65 15.10 -0.90
CA VAL A 296 -14.18 14.94 -0.88
C VAL A 296 -13.53 15.68 0.28
N LEU A 297 -13.92 16.94 0.50
CA LEU A 297 -13.29 17.76 1.54
C LEU A 297 -13.58 17.24 2.95
N PRO A 298 -14.83 16.88 3.31
CA PRO A 298 -15.14 16.16 4.55
C PRO A 298 -14.38 14.84 4.70
N ALA A 299 -14.27 14.04 3.63
CA ALA A 299 -13.50 12.79 3.65
C ALA A 299 -12.02 13.03 4.02
N ILE A 300 -11.38 13.99 3.36
CA ILE A 300 -9.99 14.38 3.66
C ILE A 300 -9.88 14.93 5.08
N ALA A 301 -10.79 15.82 5.47
CA ALA A 301 -10.78 16.44 6.80
C ALA A 301 -10.91 15.40 7.91
N LEU A 302 -11.84 14.46 7.80
CA LEU A 302 -12.04 13.40 8.78
C LEU A 302 -10.83 12.46 8.85
N GLY A 303 -10.24 12.12 7.70
CA GLY A 303 -8.98 11.36 7.64
C GLY A 303 -7.84 12.06 8.38
N ILE A 304 -7.71 13.37 8.19
CA ILE A 304 -6.70 14.19 8.89
C ILE A 304 -7.00 14.29 10.39
N ILE A 305 -8.26 14.51 10.78
CA ILE A 305 -8.67 14.55 12.19
C ILE A 305 -8.32 13.22 12.88
N SER A 306 -8.66 12.09 12.27
CA SER A 306 -8.33 10.76 12.77
C SER A 306 -6.82 10.54 12.89
N LEU A 307 -6.04 11.00 11.90
CA LEU A 307 -4.57 10.92 11.94
C LEU A 307 -4.00 11.60 13.19
N PHE A 308 -4.49 12.80 13.52
CA PHE A 308 -3.95 13.58 14.63
C PHE A 308 -4.49 13.17 15.99
N LEU A 309 -5.77 12.78 16.08
CA LEU A 309 -6.42 12.42 17.34
C LEU A 309 -6.22 10.96 17.74
N ILE A 310 -6.18 10.04 16.78
CA ILE A 310 -6.15 8.59 17.04
C ILE A 310 -4.79 8.02 16.63
N GLU A 311 -4.44 8.13 15.36
CA GLU A 311 -3.31 7.37 14.81
C GLU A 311 -1.97 7.81 15.41
N ARG A 312 -1.64 9.11 15.38
CA ARG A 312 -0.34 9.62 15.83
C ARG A 312 -0.10 9.40 17.33
N PRO A 313 -1.04 9.72 18.25
CA PRO A 313 -0.83 9.52 19.68
C PRO A 313 -0.61 8.05 20.02
N ILE A 314 -1.47 7.16 19.53
CA ILE A 314 -1.39 5.72 19.81
C ILE A 314 -0.11 5.14 19.21
N ARG A 315 0.22 5.47 17.95
CA ARG A 315 1.47 5.02 17.31
C ARG A 315 2.71 5.45 18.10
N ARG A 316 2.75 6.70 18.57
CA ARG A 316 3.87 7.21 19.38
C ARG A 316 3.97 6.45 20.71
N TYR A 317 2.84 6.23 21.36
CA TYR A 317 2.78 5.47 22.61
C TYR A 317 3.29 4.03 22.42
N LEU A 318 2.72 3.26 21.48
CA LEU A 318 3.11 1.88 21.20
C LEU A 318 4.61 1.75 20.88
N ASN A 319 5.13 2.66 20.05
CA ASN A 319 6.55 2.66 19.69
C ASN A 319 7.46 2.97 20.90
N ARG A 320 7.08 3.90 21.78
CA ARG A 320 7.84 4.20 23.00
C ARG A 320 7.85 3.01 23.96
N VAL A 321 6.70 2.36 24.16
CA VAL A 321 6.59 1.17 25.00
C VAL A 321 7.50 0.06 24.48
N PHE A 322 7.43 -0.23 23.18
CA PHE A 322 8.29 -1.24 22.57
C PHE A 322 9.79 -0.90 22.71
N ASP A 323 10.18 0.34 22.43
CA ASP A 323 11.58 0.75 22.52
C ASP A 323 12.12 0.66 23.96
N ARG A 324 11.28 0.94 24.98
CA ARG A 324 11.62 0.75 26.40
C ARG A 324 11.82 -0.73 26.76
N VAL A 325 10.88 -1.60 26.38
CA VAL A 325 10.96 -3.04 26.66
C VAL A 325 12.16 -3.67 25.96
N ALA A 326 12.37 -3.36 24.68
CA ALA A 326 13.52 -3.85 23.93
C ALA A 326 14.86 -3.31 24.47
N GLY A 327 14.87 -2.09 25.03
CA GLY A 327 16.03 -1.52 25.72
C GLY A 327 16.38 -2.26 27.02
N ARG A 328 15.38 -2.58 27.85
CA ARG A 328 15.55 -3.35 29.10
C ARG A 328 16.10 -4.74 28.85
N ASN A 329 15.56 -5.47 27.88
CA ASN A 329 16.06 -6.81 27.54
C ASN A 329 17.52 -6.80 27.06
N ARG A 330 17.99 -5.69 26.45
CA ARG A 330 19.40 -5.53 26.06
C ARG A 330 20.31 -5.17 27.23
N SER A 331 19.83 -4.47 28.25
CA SER A 331 20.62 -4.20 29.45
C SER A 331 20.72 -5.43 30.35
N GLU A 332 19.65 -6.20 30.50
CA GLU A 332 19.63 -7.46 31.25
C GLU A 332 20.49 -8.54 30.56
N ALA A 333 20.36 -8.72 29.25
CA ALA A 333 21.22 -9.65 28.51
C ALA A 333 22.73 -9.29 28.59
N LYS A 334 23.06 -8.01 28.80
CA LYS A 334 24.44 -7.57 29.05
C LYS A 334 24.88 -7.79 30.49
N SER A 335 24.00 -7.70 31.49
CA SER A 335 24.35 -7.94 32.89
C SER A 335 24.58 -9.42 33.19
N TYR A 336 23.92 -10.33 32.47
CA TYR A 336 24.18 -11.78 32.56
C TYR A 336 25.39 -12.24 31.71
N ALA A 337 25.92 -11.38 30.83
CA ALA A 337 27.07 -11.67 29.97
C ALA A 337 28.38 -11.07 30.47
N MET A 338 28.39 -10.44 31.65
CA MET A 338 29.60 -10.01 32.34
C MET A 338 29.96 -11.08 33.38
N PRO A 339 31.16 -11.67 33.33
CA PRO A 339 31.62 -12.67 34.30
C PRO A 339 31.79 -12.11 35.71
#